data_AF-A0A7W1SB51-F1
#
_entry.id   AF-A0A7W1SB51-F1
#
_cell.length_a   1.000
_cell.length_b   1.000
_cell.length_c   1.000
_cell.angle_alpha   90.00
_cell.angle_beta   90.00
_cell.angle_gamma   90.00
#
_symmetry.space_group_name_H-M   'P 1'
#
loop_
_entity.id
_entity.type
_entity.pdbx_description
1 polymer ?
#
loop_
_entity_poly.entity_id
_entity_poly.type
_entity_poly.pdbx_seq_one_letter_code
_entity_poly.pdbx_strand_id
1 'polypeptide(L)'
;MRALIAWLPCLIIASAEARIGETSIQFADRYGRPVDSQLTKITDSQFPLIEGAVHHTYEYKGWKIRAAFLQLDRPAVRVDYQKLSASGVSPVIQEYELQAIANANTPEGMSWRPTAYDNPNSPSKGFSKLAEGMFASATGQKMWQRSDGAVLWLQSNLVVRLELPAARQYEQQLKAAKEQKARAAVPQF
;
A
#
# COMPACT_ATOMS: atom_id res chain seq x y z
N MET A 1 -32.53 -42.94 29.58
CA MET A 1 -32.60 -41.56 30.12
C MET A 1 -31.30 -40.85 29.74
N ARG A 2 -31.44 -39.79 28.91
CA ARG A 2 -30.50 -38.68 28.63
C ARG A 2 -29.08 -38.99 28.12
N ALA A 3 -28.94 -38.99 26.80
CA ALA A 3 -27.69 -38.71 26.10
C ALA A 3 -27.40 -37.19 26.13
N LEU A 4 -26.24 -36.80 26.66
CA LEU A 4 -25.73 -35.43 26.62
C LEU A 4 -24.92 -35.25 25.34
N ILE A 5 -25.51 -34.61 24.33
CA ILE A 5 -24.80 -34.17 23.12
C ILE A 5 -24.09 -32.86 23.48
N ALA A 6 -22.78 -32.94 23.69
CA ALA A 6 -21.94 -31.75 23.84
C ALA A 6 -21.81 -31.08 22.47
N TRP A 7 -22.51 -29.96 22.28
CA TRP A 7 -22.28 -29.05 21.16
C TRP A 7 -20.97 -28.31 21.41
N LEU A 8 -19.92 -28.68 20.69
CA LEU A 8 -18.70 -27.89 20.59
C LEU A 8 -18.99 -26.70 19.65
N PRO A 9 -18.97 -25.44 20.12
CA PRO A 9 -18.95 -24.32 19.18
C PRO A 9 -17.59 -24.33 18.48
N CYS A 10 -17.60 -24.61 17.19
CA CYS A 10 -16.47 -24.38 16.31
C CYS A 10 -16.19 -22.87 16.32
N LEU A 11 -15.23 -22.42 17.12
CA LEU A 11 -14.69 -21.07 17.01
C LEU A 11 -14.08 -20.95 15.62
N ILE A 12 -14.80 -20.27 14.73
CA ILE A 12 -14.22 -19.75 13.50
C ILE A 12 -13.24 -18.67 13.97
N ILE A 13 -11.98 -19.05 14.13
CA ILE A 13 -10.88 -18.10 14.22
C ILE A 13 -10.84 -17.47 12.84
N ALA A 14 -11.51 -16.32 12.68
CA ALA A 14 -11.29 -15.47 11.54
C ALA A 14 -9.82 -15.05 11.62
N SER A 15 -8.94 -15.76 10.90
CA SER A 15 -7.59 -15.28 10.65
C SER A 15 -7.75 -13.88 10.08
N ALA A 16 -7.38 -12.88 10.88
CA ALA A 16 -7.32 -11.51 10.41
C ALA A 16 -6.15 -11.46 9.41
N GLU A 17 -6.43 -11.81 8.16
CA GLU A 17 -5.52 -11.55 7.05
C GLU A 17 -5.13 -10.08 7.08
N ALA A 18 -3.86 -9.80 6.84
CA ALA A 18 -3.38 -8.43 6.81
C ALA A 18 -4.16 -7.64 5.76
N ARG A 19 -4.46 -6.37 6.09
CA ARG A 19 -5.34 -5.53 5.25
C ARG A 19 -4.79 -5.34 3.84
N ILE A 20 -3.48 -5.16 3.69
CA ILE A 20 -2.84 -5.27 2.38
C ILE A 20 -2.75 -6.75 1.97
N GLY A 21 -3.30 -7.07 0.80
CA GLY A 21 -3.53 -8.45 0.37
C GLY A 21 -5.03 -8.83 0.34
N GLU A 22 -5.91 -8.04 0.95
CA GLU A 22 -7.36 -8.22 0.88
C GLU A 22 -7.91 -7.80 -0.51
N THR A 23 -9.04 -8.41 -0.89
CA THR A 23 -9.83 -8.06 -2.10
C THR A 23 -10.64 -6.78 -1.91
N SER A 24 -11.16 -6.23 -3.00
CA SER A 24 -12.03 -5.04 -2.97
C SER A 24 -13.28 -5.23 -2.09
N ILE A 25 -13.84 -6.44 -2.04
CA ILE A 25 -14.99 -6.80 -1.18
C ILE A 25 -14.58 -6.77 0.30
N GLN A 26 -13.48 -7.41 0.66
CA GLN A 26 -12.97 -7.41 2.04
C GLN A 26 -12.61 -5.99 2.53
N PHE A 27 -12.05 -5.15 1.65
CA PHE A 27 -11.87 -3.73 1.93
C PHE A 27 -13.19 -3.02 2.20
N ALA A 28 -14.23 -3.31 1.41
CA ALA A 28 -15.54 -2.70 1.59
C ALA A 28 -16.22 -3.15 2.90
N ASP A 29 -16.08 -4.42 3.28
CA ASP A 29 -16.57 -4.93 4.57
C ASP A 29 -15.86 -4.25 5.75
N ARG A 30 -14.58 -3.92 5.58
CA ARG A 30 -13.74 -3.33 6.63
C ARG A 30 -13.90 -1.82 6.77
N TYR A 31 -13.89 -1.10 5.66
CA TYR A 31 -13.84 0.36 5.62
C TYR A 31 -15.16 1.00 5.18
N GLY A 32 -16.13 0.20 4.74
CA GLY A 32 -17.35 0.68 4.12
C GLY A 32 -17.21 0.81 2.60
N ARG A 33 -18.28 1.26 1.95
CA ARG A 33 -18.29 1.45 0.49
C ARG A 33 -17.25 2.48 0.06
N PRO A 34 -16.56 2.27 -1.08
CA PRO A 34 -15.61 3.24 -1.59
C PRO A 34 -16.31 4.57 -1.93
N VAL A 35 -15.63 5.68 -1.67
CA VAL A 35 -16.08 7.06 -1.88
C VAL A 35 -15.60 7.61 -3.22
N ASP A 36 -15.59 6.78 -4.26
CA ASP A 36 -15.04 7.11 -5.57
C ASP A 36 -15.88 8.19 -6.28
N SER A 37 -15.49 9.44 -6.11
CA SER A 37 -16.04 10.60 -6.79
C SER A 37 -15.33 10.88 -8.13
N GLN A 38 -15.91 11.77 -8.93
CA GLN A 38 -15.25 12.26 -10.15
C GLN A 38 -13.87 12.87 -9.87
N LEU A 39 -13.69 13.55 -8.74
CA LEU A 39 -12.41 14.11 -8.31
C LEU A 39 -11.37 13.02 -8.00
N THR A 40 -11.78 11.93 -7.34
CA THR A 40 -10.88 10.80 -7.11
C THR A 40 -10.46 10.15 -8.42
N LYS A 41 -11.38 9.97 -9.39
CA LYS A 41 -11.06 9.43 -10.72
C LYS A 41 -10.07 10.32 -11.51
N ILE A 42 -10.22 11.64 -11.43
CA ILE A 42 -9.25 12.58 -12.04
C ILE A 42 -7.88 12.42 -11.37
N THR A 43 -7.85 12.36 -10.03
CA THR A 43 -6.61 12.15 -9.27
C THR A 43 -5.97 10.80 -9.61
N ASP A 44 -6.76 9.74 -9.76
CA ASP A 44 -6.32 8.42 -10.16
C ASP A 44 -5.76 8.37 -11.57
N SER A 45 -6.29 9.21 -12.46
CA SER A 45 -5.81 9.32 -13.84
C SER A 45 -4.50 10.10 -13.93
N GLN A 46 -4.32 11.16 -13.13
CA GLN A 46 -3.14 12.01 -13.15
C GLN A 46 -1.99 11.48 -12.28
N PHE A 47 -2.32 10.93 -11.12
CA PHE A 47 -1.38 10.45 -10.11
C PHE A 47 -1.81 9.06 -9.62
N PRO A 48 -1.85 8.04 -10.51
CA PRO A 48 -2.24 6.69 -10.13
C PRO A 48 -1.29 6.16 -9.05
N LEU A 49 -1.83 5.37 -8.12
CA LEU A 49 -0.97 4.59 -7.23
C LEU A 49 -0.12 3.61 -8.03
N ILE A 50 -0.71 2.96 -9.03
CA ILE A 50 -0.08 2.07 -10.00
C ILE A 50 -0.79 2.30 -11.33
N GLU A 51 -0.03 2.50 -12.40
CA GLU A 51 -0.59 2.77 -13.73
C GLU A 51 -1.42 1.59 -14.26
N GLY A 52 -2.63 1.87 -14.73
CA GLY A 52 -3.54 0.83 -15.28
C GLY A 52 -4.19 -0.09 -14.23
N ALA A 53 -3.93 0.13 -12.94
CA ALA A 53 -4.67 -0.53 -11.86
C ALA A 53 -6.05 0.11 -11.65
N VAL A 54 -6.96 -0.65 -11.03
CA VAL A 54 -8.22 -0.13 -10.48
C VAL A 54 -7.91 0.49 -9.12
N HIS A 55 -8.37 1.72 -8.90
CA HIS A 55 -8.21 2.43 -7.64
C HIS A 55 -9.55 2.58 -6.94
N HIS A 56 -9.54 2.36 -5.62
CA HIS A 56 -10.65 2.70 -4.75
C HIS A 56 -10.17 3.58 -3.61
N THR A 57 -10.95 4.59 -3.26
CA THR A 57 -10.72 5.43 -2.10
C THR A 57 -11.76 5.14 -1.02
N TYR A 58 -11.31 5.00 0.21
CA TYR A 58 -12.15 4.76 1.39
C TYR A 58 -11.87 5.83 2.45
N GLU A 59 -12.90 6.13 3.24
CA GLU A 59 -12.77 6.99 4.41
C GLU A 59 -13.15 6.22 5.68
N TYR A 60 -12.22 6.14 6.62
CA TYR A 60 -12.42 5.36 7.84
C TYR A 60 -11.77 6.04 9.04
N LYS A 61 -12.58 6.40 10.05
CA LYS A 61 -12.12 6.99 11.32
C LYS A 61 -11.15 8.16 11.15
N GLY A 62 -11.43 9.08 10.22
CA GLY A 62 -10.57 10.24 9.95
C GLY A 62 -9.37 9.95 9.04
N TRP A 63 -9.29 8.76 8.43
CA TRP A 63 -8.27 8.39 7.47
C TRP A 63 -8.86 8.26 6.07
N LYS A 64 -8.13 8.75 5.09
CA LYS A 64 -8.29 8.43 3.68
C LYS A 64 -7.36 7.27 3.34
N ILE A 65 -7.92 6.22 2.77
CA ILE A 65 -7.22 5.01 2.38
C ILE A 65 -7.43 4.82 0.88
N ARG A 66 -6.35 4.86 0.11
CA ARG A 66 -6.41 4.64 -1.34
C ARG A 66 -5.77 3.30 -1.64
N ALA A 67 -6.51 2.39 -2.24
CA ALA A 67 -6.06 1.04 -2.56
C ALA A 67 -5.98 0.84 -4.07
N ALA A 68 -4.95 0.15 -4.53
CA ALA A 68 -4.73 -0.21 -5.92
C ALA A 68 -4.83 -1.73 -6.11
N PHE A 69 -5.69 -2.12 -7.04
CA PHE A 69 -5.93 -3.51 -7.42
C PHE A 69 -5.52 -3.68 -8.87
N LEU A 70 -4.63 -4.64 -9.17
CA LEU A 70 -4.25 -4.89 -10.58
C LEU A 70 -5.45 -5.39 -11.40
N GLN A 71 -6.41 -6.03 -10.75
CA GLN A 71 -7.71 -6.46 -11.28
C GLN A 71 -8.75 -6.39 -10.15
N LEU A 72 -10.02 -6.13 -10.46
CA LEU A 72 -11.07 -5.83 -9.45
C LEU A 72 -11.25 -6.91 -8.37
N ASP A 73 -11.11 -8.18 -8.73
CA ASP A 73 -11.29 -9.33 -7.83
C ASP A 73 -9.96 -9.87 -7.27
N ARG A 74 -8.86 -9.13 -7.48
CA ARG A 74 -7.54 -9.50 -6.97
C ARG A 74 -7.20 -8.72 -5.70
N PRO A 75 -6.25 -9.21 -4.90
CA PRO A 75 -5.70 -8.48 -3.76
C PRO A 75 -5.26 -7.05 -4.09
N ALA A 76 -5.47 -6.13 -3.13
CA ALA A 76 -4.82 -4.83 -3.15
C ALA A 76 -3.30 -5.02 -3.06
N VAL A 77 -2.58 -4.48 -4.04
CA VAL A 77 -1.11 -4.63 -4.13
C VAL A 77 -0.36 -3.39 -3.63
N ARG A 78 -1.04 -2.23 -3.55
CA ARG A 78 -0.51 -0.99 -2.98
C ARG A 78 -1.62 -0.21 -2.30
N VAL A 79 -1.33 0.31 -1.10
CA VAL A 79 -2.28 1.07 -0.29
C VAL A 79 -1.61 2.29 0.29
N ASP A 80 -2.19 3.47 0.10
CA ASP A 80 -1.76 4.70 0.75
C ASP A 80 -2.73 5.06 1.87
N TYR A 81 -2.17 5.41 3.04
CA TYR A 81 -2.88 5.91 4.21
C TYR A 81 -2.50 7.37 4.42
N GLN A 82 -3.52 8.23 4.54
CA GLN A 82 -3.37 9.66 4.80
C GLN A 82 -4.45 10.10 5.78
N LYS A 83 -4.14 11.04 6.68
CA LYS A 83 -5.19 11.67 7.50
C LYS A 83 -6.08 12.57 6.65
N LEU A 84 -7.39 12.52 6.88
CA LEU A 84 -8.31 13.52 6.35
C LEU A 84 -7.99 14.86 7.02
N SER A 85 -7.75 15.89 6.21
CA SER A 85 -7.54 17.24 6.72
C SER A 85 -8.82 17.75 7.36
N ALA A 86 -8.77 18.04 8.66
CA ALA A 86 -9.86 18.64 9.42
C ALA A 86 -9.32 19.76 10.31
N SER A 87 -10.15 20.76 10.59
CA SER A 87 -9.75 21.89 11.44
C SER A 87 -9.33 21.39 12.82
N GLY A 88 -8.17 21.83 13.30
CA GLY A 88 -7.61 21.43 14.60
C GLY A 88 -6.99 20.02 14.63
N VAL A 89 -6.99 19.28 13.53
CA VAL A 89 -6.34 17.96 13.43
C VAL A 89 -5.05 18.07 12.63
N SER A 90 -3.93 17.71 13.26
CA SER A 90 -2.64 17.69 12.57
C SER A 90 -2.64 16.61 11.48
N PRO A 91 -2.28 16.95 10.22
CA PRO A 91 -2.18 15.97 9.14
C PRO A 91 -0.91 15.09 9.27
N VAL A 92 -0.02 15.42 10.21
CA VAL A 92 1.21 14.66 10.48
C VAL A 92 0.87 13.33 11.12
N ILE A 93 1.36 12.26 10.50
CA ILE A 93 1.30 10.89 10.98
C ILE A 93 2.34 10.74 12.10
N GLN A 94 1.86 10.38 13.28
CA GLN A 94 2.67 10.14 14.46
C GLN A 94 3.20 8.70 14.46
N GLU A 95 4.28 8.46 15.20
CA GLU A 95 4.92 7.13 15.25
C GLU A 95 3.96 6.02 15.72
N TYR A 96 3.10 6.30 16.70
CA TYR A 96 2.11 5.31 17.18
C TYR A 96 1.05 4.97 16.14
N GLU A 97 0.72 5.91 15.23
CA GLU A 97 -0.22 5.67 14.13
C GLU A 97 0.42 4.86 13.03
N LEU A 98 1.69 5.15 12.72
CA LEU A 98 2.50 4.34 11.82
C LEU A 98 2.63 2.90 12.32
N GLN A 99 2.89 2.71 13.62
CA GLN A 99 2.92 1.38 14.25
C GLN A 99 1.55 0.70 14.19
N ALA A 100 0.45 1.42 14.41
CA ALA A 100 -0.90 0.86 14.27
C ALA A 100 -1.19 0.41 12.83
N ILE A 101 -0.76 1.18 11.82
CA ILE A 101 -0.87 0.80 10.41
C ILE A 101 -0.02 -0.44 10.13
N ALA A 102 1.24 -0.47 10.59
CA ALA A 102 2.14 -1.61 10.41
C ALA A 102 1.53 -2.88 11.03
N ASN A 103 1.13 -2.82 12.29
CA ASN A 103 0.57 -3.95 13.03
C ASN A 103 -0.70 -4.49 12.37
N ALA A 104 -1.61 -3.60 11.96
CA ALA A 104 -2.83 -3.99 11.25
C ALA A 104 -2.55 -4.67 9.88
N ASN A 105 -1.38 -4.44 9.31
CA ASN A 105 -0.95 -5.01 8.05
C ASN A 105 0.16 -6.06 8.25
N THR A 106 0.27 -6.67 9.42
CA THR A 106 1.21 -7.76 9.69
C THR A 106 0.46 -9.08 9.80
N PRO A 107 0.58 -9.99 8.81
CA PRO A 107 0.05 -11.33 8.94
C PRO A 107 0.72 -12.06 10.11
N GLU A 108 0.05 -13.09 10.62
CA GLU A 108 0.60 -13.95 11.64
C GLU A 108 1.96 -14.55 11.20
N GLY A 109 2.93 -14.55 12.11
CA GLY A 109 4.29 -15.05 11.83
C GLY A 109 5.17 -14.12 11.00
N MET A 110 4.69 -12.94 10.59
CA MET A 110 5.49 -11.95 9.87
C MET A 110 6.02 -10.85 10.79
N SER A 111 7.12 -10.23 10.37
CA SER A 111 7.73 -9.10 11.08
C SER A 111 8.25 -8.05 10.11
N TRP A 112 8.29 -6.81 10.58
CA TRP A 112 8.88 -5.68 9.87
C TRP A 112 10.30 -5.44 10.35
N ARG A 113 11.23 -5.28 9.41
CA ARG A 113 12.60 -4.84 9.69
C ARG A 113 12.85 -3.48 9.05
N PRO A 114 13.47 -2.53 9.75
CA PRO A 114 13.94 -1.29 9.12
C PRO A 114 14.82 -1.63 7.92
N THR A 115 14.64 -0.92 6.82
CA THR A 115 15.50 -1.05 5.64
C THR A 115 16.02 0.31 5.25
N ALA A 116 17.19 0.32 4.59
CA ALA A 116 17.68 1.54 3.96
C ALA A 116 16.62 2.06 3.00
N TYR A 117 16.45 3.38 2.95
CA TYR A 117 15.59 4.02 1.98
C TYR A 117 15.99 3.59 0.58
N ASP A 118 15.04 2.99 -0.15
CA ASP A 118 15.20 2.64 -1.54
C ASP A 118 13.99 3.15 -2.31
N ASN A 119 14.15 4.26 -3.02
CA ASN A 119 13.12 4.81 -3.88
C ASN A 119 13.05 3.99 -5.18
N PRO A 120 12.02 3.16 -5.40
CA PRO A 120 11.91 2.36 -6.62
C PRO A 120 11.76 3.22 -7.90
N ASN A 121 11.42 4.50 -7.74
CA ASN A 121 11.28 5.45 -8.84
C ASN A 121 12.57 6.26 -9.12
N SER A 122 13.61 6.12 -8.29
CA SER A 122 14.87 6.84 -8.49
C SER A 122 15.83 6.06 -9.40
N PRO A 123 16.40 6.69 -10.43
CA PRO A 123 17.45 6.09 -11.24
C PRO A 123 18.82 6.08 -10.53
N SER A 124 18.91 6.60 -9.29
CA SER A 124 20.16 6.80 -8.57
C SER A 124 20.87 5.48 -8.22
N LYS A 125 22.19 5.43 -8.37
CA LYS A 125 23.05 4.29 -8.04
C LYS A 125 24.26 4.73 -7.20
N GLY A 126 24.79 3.85 -6.37
CA GLY A 126 26.02 4.11 -5.60
C GLY A 126 25.88 5.28 -4.62
N PHE A 127 26.87 6.18 -4.60
CA PHE A 127 26.91 7.33 -3.67
C PHE A 127 25.70 8.26 -3.78
N SER A 128 25.11 8.41 -4.97
CA SER A 128 23.89 9.21 -5.16
C SER A 128 22.68 8.64 -4.40
N LYS A 129 22.61 7.31 -4.25
CA LYS A 129 21.56 6.62 -3.49
C LYS A 129 21.76 6.77 -1.98
N LEU A 130 23.01 6.80 -1.51
CA LEU A 130 23.33 7.11 -0.12
C LEU A 130 22.94 8.55 0.24
N ALA A 131 23.25 9.52 -0.61
CA ALA A 131 22.84 10.91 -0.42
C ALA A 131 21.31 11.08 -0.43
N GLU A 132 20.61 10.38 -1.34
CA GLU A 132 19.14 10.35 -1.37
C GLU A 132 18.56 9.74 -0.09
N GLY A 133 19.14 8.64 0.42
CA GLY A 133 18.73 8.05 1.69
C GLY A 133 18.95 8.97 2.90
N MET A 134 20.05 9.74 2.91
CA MET A 134 20.31 10.74 3.96
C MET A 134 19.31 11.90 3.88
N PHE A 135 19.01 12.39 2.67
CA PHE A 135 18.01 13.44 2.45
C PHE A 135 16.58 12.97 2.79
N ALA A 136 16.24 11.74 2.42
CA ALA A 136 14.97 11.10 2.77
C ALA A 136 14.83 10.98 4.30
N SER A 137 15.88 10.53 4.99
CA SER A 137 15.90 10.46 6.46
C SER A 137 15.74 11.85 7.10
N ALA A 138 16.41 12.87 6.57
CA ALA A 138 16.31 14.25 7.03
C ALA A 138 14.92 14.87 6.81
N THR A 139 14.16 14.39 5.82
CA THR A 139 12.77 14.80 5.54
C THR A 139 11.74 13.93 6.27
N GLY A 140 12.19 13.05 7.17
CA GLY A 140 11.32 12.20 7.99
C GLY A 140 10.85 10.92 7.29
N GLN A 141 11.37 10.59 6.12
CA GLN A 141 11.00 9.37 5.43
C GLN A 141 11.65 8.15 6.08
N LYS A 142 10.86 7.09 6.24
CA LYS A 142 11.28 5.85 6.87
C LYS A 142 10.72 4.66 6.11
N MET A 143 11.49 3.57 6.01
CA MET A 143 11.08 2.40 5.26
C MET A 143 11.34 1.12 6.07
N TRP A 144 10.40 0.19 5.99
CA TRP A 144 10.50 -1.14 6.56
C TRP A 144 10.14 -2.17 5.50
N GLN A 145 10.81 -3.32 5.57
CA GLN A 145 10.50 -4.48 4.75
C GLN A 145 9.93 -5.59 5.65
N ARG A 146 8.83 -6.21 5.21
CA ARG A 146 8.27 -7.41 5.83
C ARG A 146 9.00 -8.66 5.34
N SER A 147 8.92 -9.76 6.10
CA SER A 147 9.56 -11.04 5.77
C SER A 147 9.22 -11.60 4.37
N ASP A 148 8.03 -11.31 3.84
CA ASP A 148 7.59 -11.70 2.49
C ASP A 148 7.98 -10.70 1.38
N GLY A 149 8.74 -9.67 1.74
CA GLY A 149 9.18 -8.61 0.85
C GLY A 149 8.20 -7.46 0.69
N ALA A 150 7.04 -7.43 1.39
CA ALA A 150 6.21 -6.24 1.41
C ALA A 150 6.99 -5.05 2.00
N VAL A 151 6.64 -3.83 1.58
CA VAL A 151 7.30 -2.60 2.04
C VAL A 151 6.27 -1.68 2.69
N LEU A 152 6.64 -1.14 3.84
CA LEU A 152 5.97 -0.04 4.52
C LEU A 152 6.88 1.18 4.39
N TRP A 153 6.37 2.26 3.80
CA TRP A 153 7.12 3.46 3.55
C TRP A 153 6.36 4.67 4.05
N LEU A 154 6.90 5.34 5.06
CA LEU A 154 6.52 6.70 5.39
C LEU A 154 7.13 7.61 4.31
N GLN A 155 6.40 7.86 3.23
CA GLN A 155 6.86 8.61 2.06
C GLN A 155 7.06 10.10 2.36
N SER A 156 6.29 10.58 3.32
CA SER A 156 6.46 11.86 3.99
C SER A 156 5.84 11.70 5.36
N ASN A 157 5.99 12.70 6.23
CA ASN A 157 5.25 12.73 7.50
C ASN A 157 3.71 12.78 7.33
N LEU A 158 3.18 12.75 6.10
CA LEU A 158 1.74 12.86 5.80
C LEU A 158 1.15 11.60 5.14
N VAL A 159 1.98 10.72 4.56
CA VAL A 159 1.51 9.56 3.78
C VAL A 159 2.32 8.33 4.13
N VAL A 160 1.61 7.26 4.47
CA VAL A 160 2.18 5.92 4.66
C VAL A 160 1.74 5.04 3.50
N ARG A 161 2.69 4.54 2.74
CA ARG A 161 2.48 3.59 1.65
C ARG A 161 2.81 2.18 2.12
N LEU A 162 1.90 1.25 1.84
CA LEU A 162 2.11 -0.18 1.95
C LEU A 162 2.10 -0.80 0.56
N GLU A 163 3.01 -1.72 0.29
CA GLU A 163 3.21 -2.26 -1.04
C GLU A 163 3.66 -3.72 -1.03
N LEU A 164 3.01 -4.56 -1.83
CA LEU A 164 3.41 -5.94 -2.06
C LEU A 164 4.43 -6.04 -3.21
N PRO A 165 5.29 -7.08 -3.23
CA PRO A 165 6.21 -7.32 -4.33
C PRO A 165 5.56 -7.33 -5.72
N ALA A 166 4.31 -7.80 -5.81
CA ALA A 166 3.53 -7.82 -7.05
C ALA A 166 3.36 -6.44 -7.70
N ALA A 167 3.23 -5.37 -6.91
CA ALA A 167 3.15 -4.00 -7.43
C ALA A 167 4.43 -3.63 -8.20
N ARG A 168 5.61 -3.89 -7.60
CA ARG A 168 6.91 -3.57 -8.21
C ARG A 168 7.18 -4.40 -9.45
N GLN A 169 6.83 -5.68 -9.41
CA GLN A 169 6.98 -6.58 -10.56
C GLN A 169 6.15 -6.07 -11.75
N TYR A 170 4.92 -5.66 -11.49
CA TYR A 170 4.04 -5.11 -12.52
C TYR A 170 4.58 -3.79 -13.11
N GLU A 171 5.07 -2.87 -12.28
CA GLU A 171 5.68 -1.62 -12.75
C GLU A 171 6.95 -1.86 -13.57
N GLN A 172 7.77 -2.84 -13.18
CA GLN A 172 8.95 -3.24 -13.96
C GLN A 172 8.56 -3.80 -15.34
N GLN A 173 7.50 -4.62 -15.40
CA GLN A 173 6.97 -5.13 -16.67
C GLN A 173 6.43 -4.01 -17.55
N LEU A 174 5.66 -3.06 -16.98
CA LEU A 174 5.17 -1.89 -17.71
C LEU A 174 6.32 -1.05 -18.27
N LYS A 175 7.36 -0.80 -17.46
CA LYS A 175 8.53 -0.03 -17.89
C LYS A 175 9.27 -0.74 -19.04
N ALA A 176 9.50 -2.04 -18.92
CA ALA A 176 10.14 -2.84 -19.97
C ALA A 176 9.32 -2.83 -21.28
N ALA A 177 7.99 -2.98 -21.19
CA ALA A 177 7.10 -2.92 -22.34
C ALA A 177 7.12 -1.54 -23.03
N LYS A 178 7.10 -0.45 -22.24
CA LYS A 178 7.20 0.92 -22.77
C LYS A 178 8.54 1.17 -23.45
N GLU A 179 9.64 0.70 -22.84
CA GLU A 179 10.97 0.84 -23.43
C GLU A 179 11.10 0.05 -24.74
N GLN A 180 10.57 -1.18 -24.78
CA GLN A 180 10.55 -1.98 -26.00
C GLN A 180 9.73 -1.30 -27.11
N LYS A 181 8.56 -0.75 -26.78
CA LYS A 181 7.73 0.01 -27.71
C LYS A 181 8.43 1.28 -28.20
N ALA A 182 9.10 2.01 -27.32
CA ALA A 182 9.85 3.21 -27.67
C ALA A 182 11.00 2.88 -28.63
N ARG A 183 11.76 1.81 -28.35
CA ARG A 183 12.83 1.32 -29.24
C ARG A 183 12.30 0.90 -30.61
N ALA A 184 11.16 0.21 -30.66
CA ALA A 184 10.53 -0.19 -31.91
C ALA A 184 9.98 0.99 -32.73
N ALA A 185 9.68 2.12 -32.08
CA ALA A 185 9.20 3.34 -32.73
C ALA A 185 10.33 4.27 -33.24
N VAL A 186 11.60 3.94 -32.97
CA VAL A 186 12.74 4.71 -33.49
C VAL A 186 12.83 4.52 -35.02
N PRO A 187 12.73 5.59 -35.82
CA PRO A 187 12.93 5.50 -37.26
C PRO A 187 14.34 4.98 -37.58
N GLN A 188 14.44 4.09 -38.57
CA GLN A 188 15.75 3.70 -39.11
C GLN A 188 16.17 4.78 -40.12
N PHE A 189 17.21 5.54 -39.79
CA PHE A 189 17.88 6.48 -40.69
C PHE A 189 19.09 5.82 -41.35
#